data_AF-A0A1H2Y0V1-F1
#
_entry.id   AF-A0A1H2Y0V1-F1
#
_cell.length_a   1.000
_cell.length_b   1.000
_cell.length_c   1.000
_cell.angle_alpha   90.00
_cell.angle_beta   90.00
_cell.angle_gamma   90.00
#
_symmetry.space_group_name_H-M   'P 1'
#
loop_
_entity.id
_entity.type
_entity.pdbx_description
1 polymer ?
#
loop_
_entity_poly.entity_id
_entity_poly.type
_entity_poly.pdbx_seq_one_letter_code
_entity_poly.pdbx_strand_id
1 'polypeptide(L)' 'MPHWPLALRLILTAVVFFATAAAFATGQMLLAVLGVVACAVAFQRMFMTL' A
#
# COMPACT_ATOMS: atom_id res chain seq x y z
N MET A 1 13.17 17.15 -6.86
CA MET A 1 12.40 16.74 -5.66
C MET A 1 13.19 15.65 -4.97
N PRO A 2 13.50 15.77 -3.66
CA PRO A 2 14.41 14.86 -2.99
C PRO A 2 13.86 13.44 -3.11
N HIS A 3 14.67 12.59 -3.71
CA HIS A 3 14.52 11.16 -3.89
C HIS A 3 14.18 10.56 -2.53
N TRP A 4 12.89 10.40 -2.26
CA TRP A 4 12.43 9.74 -1.05
C TRP A 4 13.11 8.38 -0.98
N PRO A 5 13.73 8.03 0.16
CA PRO A 5 14.55 6.84 0.26
C PRO A 5 13.71 5.61 -0.10
N LEU A 6 14.25 4.77 -0.98
CA LEU A 6 13.59 3.56 -1.49
C LEU A 6 13.05 2.68 -0.35
N ALA A 7 13.80 2.61 0.76
CA ALA A 7 13.42 1.94 1.99
C ALA A 7 12.12 2.50 2.61
N LEU A 8 11.94 3.82 2.64
CA LEU A 8 10.72 4.44 3.21
C LEU A 8 9.48 4.10 2.38
N ARG A 9 9.65 3.99 1.06
CA ARG A 9 8.57 3.63 0.13
C ARG A 9 8.16 2.18 0.31
N LEU A 10 9.14 1.28 0.44
CA LEU A 10 8.94 -0.13 0.77
C LEU A 10 8.19 -0.30 2.09
N ILE A 11 8.60 0.42 3.13
CA ILE A 11 7.96 0.39 4.45
C ILE A 11 6.49 0.84 4.33
N LEU A 12 6.22 1.93 3.63
CA LEU A 12 4.85 2.41 3.43
C LEU A 12 3.99 1.42 2.64
N THR A 13 4.50 0.81 1.57
CA THR A 13 3.78 -0.25 0.85
C THR A 13 3.48 -1.45 1.74
N ALA A 14 4.43 -1.86 2.59
CA ALA A 14 4.22 -2.97 3.52
C ALA A 14 3.13 -2.64 4.55
N VAL A 15 3.13 -1.44 5.13
CA VAL A 15 2.09 -1.01 6.08
C VAL A 15 0.70 -1.03 5.42
N VAL A 16 0.57 -0.49 4.21
CA VAL A 16 -0.72 -0.50 3.48
C VAL A 16 -1.18 -1.93 3.18
N PHE A 17 -0.25 -2.82 2.83
CA PHE A 17 -0.56 -4.23 2.58
C PHE A 17 -1.06 -4.95 3.85
N PHE A 18 -0.37 -4.77 4.98
CA PHE A 18 -0.79 -5.34 6.27
C PHE A 18 -2.14 -4.78 6.74
N ALA A 19 -2.38 -3.48 6.59
CA ALA A 19 -3.66 -2.87 6.92
C ALA A 19 -4.81 -3.44 6.06
N THR A 20 -4.55 -3.68 4.78
CA THR A 20 -5.51 -4.31 3.86
C THR A 20 -5.79 -5.76 4.26
N ALA A 21 -4.76 -6.54 4.59
CA ALA A 21 -4.92 -7.92 5.04
C ALA A 21 -5.71 -8.01 6.36
N ALA A 22 -5.48 -7.08 7.30
CA ALA A 22 -6.26 -6.98 8.53
C ALA A 22 -7.74 -6.61 8.28
N ALA A 23 -8.01 -5.75 7.28
CA ALA A 23 -9.37 -5.44 6.86
C ALA A 23 -10.10 -6.66 6.27
N PHE A 24 -9.39 -7.52 5.53
CA PHE A 24 -9.92 -8.82 5.07
C PHE A 24 -10.22 -9.76 6.24
N ALA A 25 -9.31 -9.86 7.21
CA ALA A 25 -9.47 -10.74 8.37
C ALA A 25 -10.68 -10.37 9.25
N THR A 26 -11.07 -9.09 9.26
CA THR A 26 -12.20 -8.58 10.06
C THR A 26 -13.55 -8.60 9.32
N GLY A 27 -13.60 -9.10 8.08
CA GLY A 27 -14.84 -9.18 7.29
C GLY A 27 -15.35 -7.82 6.80
N GLN A 28 -14.55 -6.76 6.92
CA GLN A 28 -14.90 -5.41 6.47
C GLN A 28 -14.62 -5.27 4.96
N MET A 29 -15.50 -5.86 4.13
CA MET A 29 -15.32 -5.91 2.66
C MET A 29 -15.06 -4.53 2.03
N LEU A 30 -15.72 -3.48 2.53
CA LEU A 30 -15.59 -2.14 1.97
C LEU A 30 -14.21 -1.51 2.29
N LEU A 31 -13.70 -1.70 3.50
CA LEU A 31 -12.34 -1.29 3.88
C LEU A 31 -11.28 -2.12 3.17
N ALA A 32 -11.54 -3.41 2.94
CA ALA A 32 -10.65 -4.29 2.19
C ALA A 32 -10.50 -3.81 0.73
N VAL A 33 -11.60 -3.44 0.06
CA VAL A 33 -11.55 -2.88 -1.30
C VAL A 33 -10.77 -1.57 -1.35
N LEU A 34 -11.00 -0.66 -0.39
CA LEU A 34 -10.24 0.59 -0.29
C LEU A 34 -8.75 0.33 -0.05
N GLY A 35 -8.41 -0.66 0.78
CA GLY A 35 -7.04 -1.10 1.02
C GLY A 35 -6.37 -1.66 -0.24
N VAL A 36 -7.08 -2.47 -1.04
CA VAL A 36 -6.58 -3.02 -2.30
C VAL A 36 -6.29 -1.91 -3.31
N VAL A 37 -7.18 -0.92 -3.44
CA VAL A 37 -6.95 0.25 -4.31
C VAL A 37 -5.74 1.05 -3.83
N ALA A 38 -5.60 1.28 -2.52
CA ALA A 38 -4.44 1.96 -1.96
C ALA A 38 -3.14 1.18 -2.22
N CYS A 39 -3.15 -0.14 -2.10
CA CYS A 39 -2.04 -1.01 -2.47
C CYS A 39 -1.69 -0.87 -3.96
N ALA A 40 -2.67 -0.91 -4.86
CA ALA A 40 -2.44 -0.77 -6.29
C ALA A 40 -1.77 0.57 -6.64
N VAL A 41 -2.26 1.67 -6.05
CA VAL A 41 -1.66 3.00 -6.24
C VAL A 41 -0.24 3.06 -5.67
N ALA A 42 0.01 2.48 -4.50
CA ALA A 42 1.32 2.47 -3.87
C ALA A 42 2.34 1.67 -4.71
N PHE A 43 1.95 0.51 -5.24
CA PHE A 43 2.77 -0.29 -6.16
C PHE A 43 3.02 0.42 -7.49
N GLN A 44 1.99 1.02 -8.11
CA GLN A 44 2.17 1.80 -9.34
C GLN A 44 3.15 2.96 -9.15
N ARG A 45 3.00 3.70 -8.05
CA ARG A 45 3.92 4.78 -7.69
C ARG A 45 5.33 4.28 -7.46
N MET A 46 5.50 3.08 -6.89
CA MET A 46 6.82 2.49 -6.67
C MET A 46 7.51 2.06 -7.98
N PHE A 47 6.78 1.45 -8.91
CA PHE A 47 7.33 1.02 -10.21
C PHE A 47 7.56 2.17 -11.21
N MET A 48 6.75 3.23 -11.21
CA MET A 48 6.94 4.39 -12.11
C MET A 48 8.10 5.32 -11.74
N THR A 49 8.77 5.05 -10.62
CA THR A 49 9.88 5.87 -10.10
C THR A 49 11.20 5.10 -10.03
N LEU A 50 11.21 3.90 -10.59
CA LEU A 50 12.38 3.06 -10.82
C LEU A 50 12.82 3.28 -12.26
#